data_AF-A0A1I1UGT4-F1
#
_entry.id   AF-A0A1I1UGT4-F1
#
_cell.length_a   1.000
_cell.length_b   1.000
_cell.length_c   1.000
_cell.angle_alpha   90.00
_cell.angle_beta   90.00
_cell.angle_gamma   90.00
#
_symmetry.space_group_name_H-M   'P 1'
#
loop_
_entity.id
_entity.type
_entity.pdbx_description
1 polymer ?
#
loop_
_entity_poly.entity_id
_entity_poly.type
_entity_poly.pdbx_seq_one_letter_code
_entity_poly.pdbx_strand_id
1 'polypeptide(L)'
;MTDALLARLTLGAIFIYHGLVPKLLFRDASELQLLDAHGLPHSLLLLAGAGEVLLGLIIVSLRQQRWPLYMAMAGLVVLLVDVVIFAPAVLVQAFNPLSLNLAALVLGVIALRERPRG
;
A
#
# COMPACT_ATOMS: atom_id res chain seq x y z
N MET A 1 -24.22 -2.00 1.94
CA MET A 1 -23.65 -0.63 1.79
C MET A 1 -22.57 -0.34 2.84
N THR A 2 -22.47 -1.10 3.92
CA THR A 2 -21.40 -0.99 4.95
C THR A 2 -20.08 -1.62 4.52
N ASP A 3 -20.13 -2.68 3.69
CA ASP A 3 -18.96 -3.53 3.44
C ASP A 3 -17.90 -2.83 2.57
N ALA A 4 -18.34 -2.07 1.55
CA ALA A 4 -17.43 -1.27 0.73
C ALA A 4 -16.81 -0.10 1.50
N LEU A 5 -17.58 0.50 2.40
CA LEU A 5 -17.12 1.55 3.29
C LEU A 5 -16.01 1.05 4.21
N LEU A 6 -16.24 -0.11 4.84
CA LEU A 6 -15.28 -0.80 5.69
C LEU A 6 -14.04 -1.18 4.88
N ALA A 7 -14.21 -1.80 3.71
CA ALA A 7 -13.09 -2.18 2.87
C ALA A 7 -12.22 -0.99 2.46
N ARG A 8 -12.84 0.15 2.14
CA ARG A 8 -12.14 1.39 1.81
C ARG A 8 -11.38 1.98 3.01
N LEU A 9 -12.00 1.98 4.19
CA LEU A 9 -11.36 2.45 5.42
C LEU A 9 -10.18 1.57 5.80
N THR A 10 -10.35 0.25 5.72
CA THR A 10 -9.29 -0.72 5.99
C THR A 10 -8.15 -0.57 5.00
N LEU A 11 -8.44 -0.41 3.70
CA LEU A 11 -7.41 -0.18 2.69
C LEU A 11 -6.64 1.12 2.96
N GLY A 12 -7.34 2.22 3.27
CA GLY A 12 -6.70 3.47 3.64
C GLY A 12 -5.82 3.34 4.89
N ALA A 13 -6.30 2.63 5.91
CA ALA A 13 -5.54 2.36 7.12
C ALA A 13 -4.26 1.54 6.87
N ILE A 14 -4.33 0.52 6.00
CA ILE A 14 -3.16 -0.27 5.58
C ILE A 14 -2.10 0.64 4.95
N PHE A 15 -2.50 1.51 4.01
CA PHE A 15 -1.59 2.45 3.35
C PHE A 15 -0.98 3.46 4.31
N ILE A 16 -1.78 4.02 5.23
CA ILE A 16 -1.27 4.92 6.27
C ILE A 16 -0.26 4.20 7.15
N TYR A 17 -0.55 2.97 7.56
CA TYR A 17 0.35 2.19 8.40
C TYR A 17 1.67 1.86 7.68
N HIS A 18 1.62 1.41 6.43
CA HIS A 18 2.78 1.12 5.60
C HIS A 18 3.65 2.37 5.36
N GLY A 19 3.04 3.51 5.06
CA GLY A 19 3.82 4.72 4.86
C GLY A 19 4.41 5.25 6.16
N LEU A 20 3.65 5.20 7.26
CA LEU A 20 4.06 5.82 8.52
C LEU A 20 5.07 4.97 9.29
N VAL A 21 4.76 3.69 9.54
CA VAL A 21 5.51 2.86 10.48
C VAL A 21 6.83 2.39 9.87
N PRO A 22 6.86 1.50 8.85
CA PRO A 22 8.12 1.00 8.34
C PRO A 22 8.93 2.07 7.59
N LYS A 23 8.30 3.02 6.89
CA LYS A 23 9.04 3.98 6.04
C LYS A 23 9.42 5.28 6.76
N LEU A 24 8.49 5.96 7.42
CA LEU A 24 8.77 7.25 8.06
C LEU A 24 9.38 7.12 9.46
N LEU A 25 8.82 6.25 10.31
CA LEU A 25 9.22 6.13 11.72
C LEU A 25 10.44 5.23 11.92
N PHE A 26 10.39 4.02 11.37
CA PHE A 26 11.40 2.99 11.65
C PHE A 26 12.47 2.86 10.57
N ARG A 27 12.23 3.37 9.35
CA ARG A 27 13.13 3.24 8.19
C ARG A 27 13.67 1.82 8.07
N ASP A 28 12.75 0.88 7.88
CA ASP A 28 13.02 -0.55 7.95
C ASP A 28 14.22 -0.97 7.10
N ALA A 29 15.08 -1.83 7.65
CA ALA A 29 16.30 -2.27 7.00
C ALA A 29 16.05 -3.00 5.67
N SER A 30 14.91 -3.69 5.53
CA SER A 30 14.53 -4.37 4.29
C SER A 30 14.22 -3.38 3.17
N GLU A 31 13.52 -2.29 3.47
CA GLU A 31 13.21 -1.21 2.51
C GLU A 31 14.47 -0.46 2.08
N LEU A 32 15.42 -0.26 3.01
CA LEU A 32 16.71 0.33 2.67
C LEU A 32 17.54 -0.58 1.76
N GLN A 33 17.54 -1.89 2.01
CA GLN A 33 18.18 -2.87 1.13
C GLN A 33 17.56 -2.88 -0.28
N LEU A 34 16.24 -2.71 -0.38
CA LEU A 34 15.57 -2.58 -1.68
C LEU A 34 16.04 -1.32 -2.42
N LEU A 35 16.15 -0.17 -1.75
CA LEU A 35 16.68 1.06 -2.36
C LEU A 35 18.14 0.91 -2.78
N ASP A 36 18.97 0.27 -1.96
CA ASP A 36 20.37 -0.02 -2.29
C ASP A 36 20.49 -0.94 -3.50
N ALA A 37 19.63 -1.96 -3.61
CA ALA A 37 19.57 -2.84 -4.78
C ALA A 37 19.21 -2.08 -6.07
N HIS A 38 18.47 -0.99 -5.96
CA HIS A 38 18.14 -0.09 -7.07
C HIS A 38 19.18 1.02 -7.30
N GLY A 39 20.19 1.16 -6.43
CA GLY A 39 21.12 2.28 -6.45
C GLY A 39 20.45 3.64 -6.19
N LEU A 40 19.32 3.64 -5.49
CA LEU A 40 18.53 4.84 -5.22
C LEU A 40 18.92 5.47 -3.87
N PRO A 41 18.83 6.80 -3.72
CA PRO A 41 19.14 7.43 -2.45
C PRO A 41 18.09 7.09 -1.40
N HIS A 42 18.53 6.88 -0.16
CA HIS A 42 17.68 6.54 0.97
C HIS A 42 16.62 7.63 1.28
N SER A 43 16.83 8.87 0.81
CA SER A 43 15.86 9.96 0.93
C SER A 43 14.55 9.67 0.19
N LEU A 44 14.56 8.80 -0.83
CA LEU A 44 13.34 8.37 -1.52
C LEU A 44 12.44 7.55 -0.60
N LEU A 45 12.98 6.90 0.45
CA LEU A 45 12.15 6.17 1.41
C LEU A 45 11.16 7.10 2.12
N LEU A 46 11.61 8.31 2.47
CA LEU A 46 10.76 9.32 3.09
C LEU A 46 9.67 9.80 2.13
N LEU A 47 10.02 9.98 0.86
CA LEU A 47 9.06 10.41 -0.16
C LEU A 47 8.02 9.32 -0.44
N ALA A 48 8.46 8.06 -0.54
CA ALA A 48 7.59 6.91 -0.70
C ALA A 48 6.65 6.74 0.50
N GLY A 49 7.18 6.83 1.73
CA GLY A 49 6.39 6.76 2.95
C GLY A 49 5.36 7.89 3.05
N ALA A 50 5.77 9.13 2.76
CA ALA A 50 4.86 10.26 2.71
C ALA A 50 3.77 10.08 1.64
N GLY A 51 4.14 9.59 0.45
CA GLY A 51 3.22 9.28 -0.63
C GLY A 51 2.16 8.25 -0.23
N GLU A 52 2.55 7.18 0.47
CA GLU A 52 1.62 6.16 0.96
C GLU A 52 0.67 6.69 2.03
N VAL A 53 1.17 7.48 2.98
CA VAL A 53 0.31 8.14 3.99
C VAL A 53 -0.69 9.07 3.31
N LEU A 54 -0.24 9.92 2.38
CA LEU A 54 -1.10 10.82 1.63
C LEU A 54 -2.15 10.05 0.82
N LEU A 55 -1.75 8.99 0.12
CA LEU A 55 -2.67 8.16 -0.64
C LEU A 55 -3.72 7.50 0.27
N GLY A 56 -3.30 6.96 1.42
CA GLY A 56 -4.20 6.38 2.40
C GLY A 56 -5.21 7.41 2.96
N LEU A 57 -4.77 8.63 3.25
CA LEU A 57 -5.65 9.73 3.64
C LEU A 57 -6.63 10.11 2.52
N ILE A 58 -6.15 10.23 1.28
CA ILE A 58 -6.99 10.53 0.11
C ILE A 58 -8.05 9.45 -0.11
N ILE A 59 -7.70 8.17 0.07
CA ILE A 59 -8.65 7.05 0.00
C ILE A 59 -9.77 7.24 1.03
N VAL A 60 -9.44 7.59 2.28
CA VAL A 60 -10.42 7.79 3.36
C VAL A 60 -11.28 9.03 3.12
N SER A 61 -10.68 10.15 2.70
CA SER A 61 -11.36 11.45 2.54
C SER A 61 -12.22 11.52 1.28
N LEU A 62 -11.72 11.08 0.12
CA LEU A 62 -12.40 11.24 -1.17
C LEU A 62 -13.35 10.08 -1.51
N ARG A 63 -14.33 9.82 -0.63
CA ARG A 63 -15.21 8.63 -0.71
C ARG A 63 -15.97 8.46 -2.03
N GLN A 64 -16.27 9.57 -2.72
CA GLN A 64 -16.98 9.55 -4.01
C GLN A 64 -16.05 9.21 -5.19
N GLN A 65 -14.74 9.41 -5.05
CA GLN A 65 -13.78 9.21 -6.12
C GLN A 65 -13.22 7.79 -6.09
N ARG A 66 -13.11 7.18 -7.28
CA ARG A 66 -12.59 5.82 -7.48
C ARG A 66 -11.11 5.78 -7.86
N TRP A 67 -10.58 6.86 -8.42
CA TRP A 67 -9.18 6.95 -8.84
C TRP A 67 -8.16 6.61 -7.72
N PRO A 68 -8.37 6.98 -6.43
CA PRO A 68 -7.40 6.65 -5.37
C PRO A 68 -7.30 5.14 -5.13
N LEU A 69 -8.41 4.42 -5.31
CA LEU A 69 -8.44 2.96 -5.16
C LEU A 69 -7.64 2.28 -6.27
N TYR A 70 -7.77 2.75 -7.52
CA TYR A 70 -6.95 2.23 -8.63
C TYR A 70 -5.46 2.51 -8.42
N MET A 71 -5.10 3.72 -7.96
CA MET A 71 -3.71 4.05 -7.65
C MET A 71 -3.14 3.17 -6.53
N ALA A 72 -3.92 2.93 -5.47
CA ALA A 72 -3.53 2.01 -4.41
C ALA A 72 -3.31 0.58 -4.93
N MET A 73 -4.25 0.04 -5.70
CA MET A 73 -4.13 -1.29 -6.26
C MET A 73 -2.90 -1.43 -7.18
N ALA A 74 -2.64 -0.42 -8.02
CA ALA A 74 -1.45 -0.39 -8.86
C ALA A 74 -0.16 -0.34 -8.01
N GLY A 75 -0.13 0.50 -6.97
CA GLY A 75 1.00 0.58 -6.03
C GLY A 75 1.29 -0.75 -5.34
N LEU A 76 0.25 -1.45 -4.85
CA LEU A 76 0.41 -2.77 -4.24
C LEU A 76 1.03 -3.80 -5.19
N VAL A 77 0.61 -3.79 -6.47
CA VAL A 77 1.17 -4.70 -7.48
C VAL A 77 2.63 -4.37 -7.77
N VAL A 78 2.96 -3.09 -7.93
CA VAL A 78 4.34 -2.64 -8.17
C VAL A 78 5.24 -3.04 -7.00
N LEU A 79 4.84 -2.74 -5.77
CA LEU A 79 5.60 -3.11 -4.56
C LEU A 79 5.74 -4.63 -4.42
N LEU A 80 4.70 -5.39 -4.75
CA LEU A 80 4.78 -6.85 -4.71
C LEU A 80 5.79 -7.39 -5.71
N VAL A 81 5.77 -6.89 -6.95
CA VAL A 81 6.73 -7.28 -7.99
C VAL A 81 8.16 -6.93 -7.54
N ASP A 82 8.34 -5.76 -6.94
CA ASP A 82 9.62 -5.32 -6.42
C ASP A 82 10.19 -6.28 -5.37
N VAL A 83 9.37 -6.63 -4.36
CA VAL A 83 9.75 -7.60 -3.33
C VAL A 83 10.05 -8.98 -3.91
N VAL A 84 9.29 -9.43 -4.91
CA VAL A 84 9.51 -10.72 -5.57
C VAL A 84 10.88 -10.77 -6.27
N ILE A 85 11.31 -9.67 -6.87
CA ILE A 85 12.57 -9.60 -7.62
C ILE A 85 13.76 -9.40 -6.67
N PHE A 86 13.66 -8.47 -5.73
CA PHE A 86 14.82 -7.99 -4.96
C PHE A 86 14.88 -8.54 -3.53
N ALA A 87 13.77 -8.99 -2.95
CA ALA A 87 13.72 -9.55 -1.60
C ALA A 87 12.88 -10.84 -1.50
N PRO A 88 13.11 -11.86 -2.37
CA PRO A 88 12.27 -13.06 -2.43
C PRO A 88 12.26 -13.86 -1.12
N ALA A 89 13.30 -13.74 -0.30
CA ALA A 89 13.39 -14.41 1.01
C ALA A 89 12.25 -13.97 1.97
N VAL A 90 11.73 -12.75 1.83
CA VAL A 90 10.63 -12.23 2.67
C VAL A 90 9.32 -12.94 2.34
N LEU A 91 9.16 -13.50 1.13
CA LEU A 91 7.95 -14.22 0.72
C LEU A 91 7.72 -15.53 1.48
N VAL A 92 8.78 -16.14 2.01
CA VAL A 92 8.70 -17.42 2.72
C VAL A 92 8.32 -17.22 4.20
N GLN A 93 8.36 -15.98 4.69
CA GLN A 93 7.97 -15.66 6.07
C GLN A 93 6.47 -15.91 6.28
N ALA A 94 6.09 -16.33 7.50
CA ALA A 94 4.70 -16.62 7.85
C ALA A 94 3.78 -15.39 7.69
N PHE A 95 4.33 -14.19 7.87
CA PHE A 95 3.66 -12.91 7.62
C PHE A 95 4.38 -12.20 6.48
N ASN A 96 4.04 -12.55 5.25
CA ASN A 96 4.71 -12.02 4.06
C ASN A 96 3.92 -10.88 3.37
N PRO A 97 4.61 -10.03 2.59
CA PRO A 97 3.99 -8.97 1.78
C PRO A 97 2.96 -9.50 0.76
N LEU A 98 3.13 -10.73 0.26
CA LEU A 98 2.22 -11.32 -0.72
C LEU A 98 0.80 -11.48 -0.16
N SER A 99 0.67 -12.12 0.99
CA SER A 99 -0.61 -12.36 1.66
C SER A 99 -1.34 -11.05 1.98
N LEU A 100 -0.60 -10.06 2.49
CA LEU A 100 -1.15 -8.76 2.83
C LEU A 100 -1.58 -7.97 1.59
N ASN A 101 -0.75 -7.94 0.55
CA ASN A 101 -1.07 -7.25 -0.71
C ASN A 101 -2.26 -7.88 -1.41
N LEU A 102 -2.40 -9.21 -1.41
CA LEU A 102 -3.58 -9.90 -1.93
C LEU A 102 -4.85 -9.53 -1.16
N ALA A 103 -4.78 -9.52 0.19
CA ALA A 103 -5.91 -9.09 1.00
C ALA A 103 -6.30 -7.63 0.71
N ALA A 104 -5.32 -6.73 0.61
CA ALA A 104 -5.53 -5.32 0.30
C ALA A 104 -6.11 -5.11 -1.12
N LEU A 105 -5.67 -5.88 -2.11
CA LEU A 105 -6.25 -5.86 -3.46
C LEU A 105 -7.72 -6.27 -3.45
N VAL A 106 -8.08 -7.32 -2.72
CA VAL A 106 -9.47 -7.76 -2.57
C VAL A 106 -10.32 -6.67 -1.90
N LEU A 107 -9.81 -6.01 -0.86
CA LEU A 107 -10.48 -4.86 -0.23
C LEU A 107 -10.68 -3.71 -1.22
N GLY A 108 -9.69 -3.42 -2.07
CA GLY A 108 -9.81 -2.45 -3.15
C GLY A 108 -10.93 -2.79 -4.14
N VAL A 109 -11.03 -4.06 -4.54
CA VAL A 109 -12.11 -4.54 -5.42
C VAL A 109 -13.49 -4.41 -4.74
N ILE A 110 -13.60 -4.77 -3.45
CA ILE A 110 -14.86 -4.62 -2.70
C ILE A 110 -15.26 -3.15 -2.61
N ALA A 111 -14.30 -2.26 -2.33
CA ALA A 111 -14.53 -0.81 -2.28
C ALA A 111 -14.97 -0.24 -3.63
N LEU A 112 -14.42 -0.74 -4.75
CA LEU A 112 -14.78 -0.29 -6.11
C LEU A 112 -16.18 -0.72 -6.54
N ARG A 113 -16.70 -1.83 -5.98
CA ARG A 113 -18.04 -2.34 -6.31
C ARG A 113 -19.17 -1.46 -5.76
N GLU A 114 -18.88 -0.50 -4.87
CA GLU A 114 -19.88 0.49 -4.44
C GLU A 114 -20.30 1.38 -5.62
N ARG A 115 -21.59 1.39 -5.95
CA ARG A 115 -22.14 2.31 -6.95
C ARG A 115 -22.01 3.75 -6.42
N PRO A 116 -21.54 4.71 -7.23
CA PRO A 116 -21.56 6.11 -6.81
C PRO A 116 -23.02 6.47 -6.59
N ARG A 117 -23.34 7.08 -5.45
CA ARG A 117 -24.65 7.69 -5.25
C ARG A 117 -24.71 8.89 -6.20
N GLY A 118 -25.23 8.67 -7.40
CA GLY A 118 -25.71 9.73 -8.29
C GLY A 118 -27.04 10.25 -7.81
#